data_AF-A0A161U295-F1
#
_entry.id   AF-A0A161U295-F1
#
_cell.length_a   1.000
_cell.length_b   1.000
_cell.length_c   1.000
_cell.angle_alpha   90.00
_cell.angle_beta   90.00
_cell.angle_gamma   90.00
#
_symmetry.space_group_name_H-M   'P 1'
#
loop_
_entity.id
_entity.type
_entity.pdbx_description
1 polymer ?
#
loop_
_entity_poly.entity_id
_entity_poly.type
_entity_poly.pdbx_seq_one_letter_code
_entity_poly.pdbx_strand_id
1 'polypeptide(L)'
;MNEITYNQIMPNDIDDVIRIERLTFSENEALSVESMLERINLIPDTFIAARNSEGTVVGYVSGPVTEGRYLDDESFERTDANPEQGGFQKIISLTVDPDYQGLGIATNLLLLLEKEARAKKRLGISLTCHDYLVPYYEKHGFTDEGLSESTFGGETWYNMVMEF
;
A
#
# COMPACT_ATOMS: atom_id res chain seq x y z
N MET A 1 23.02 -12.75 1.45
CA MET A 1 22.03 -11.66 1.37
C MET A 1 21.08 -12.05 0.27
N ASN A 2 19.81 -12.29 0.59
CA ASN A 2 18.80 -12.49 -0.45
C ASN A 2 18.64 -11.15 -1.15
N GLU A 3 19.06 -11.09 -2.41
CA GLU A 3 18.91 -9.88 -3.21
C GLU A 3 17.41 -9.63 -3.42
N ILE A 4 16.95 -8.45 -3.01
CA ILE A 4 15.57 -8.01 -3.22
C ILE A 4 15.57 -6.98 -4.34
N THR A 5 14.76 -7.22 -5.36
CA THR A 5 14.52 -6.28 -6.46
C THR A 5 13.13 -5.68 -6.33
N TYR A 6 12.93 -4.47 -6.87
CA TYR A 6 11.67 -3.76 -6.80
C TYR A 6 11.21 -3.34 -8.19
N ASN A 7 9.98 -3.69 -8.57
CA ASN A 7 9.40 -3.34 -9.86
C ASN A 7 7.87 -3.33 -9.78
N GLN A 8 7.21 -2.93 -10.86
CA GLN A 8 5.75 -2.92 -10.94
C GLN A 8 5.19 -4.34 -10.88
N ILE A 9 4.01 -4.47 -10.28
CA ILE A 9 3.24 -5.71 -10.30
C ILE A 9 2.78 -6.03 -11.72
N MET A 10 2.58 -7.32 -12.00
CA MET A 10 2.04 -7.85 -13.24
C MET A 10 0.87 -8.80 -12.95
N PRO A 11 -0.05 -9.03 -13.92
CA PRO A 11 -1.20 -9.92 -13.72
C PRO A 11 -0.85 -11.34 -13.27
N ASN A 12 0.32 -11.86 -13.65
CA ASN A 12 0.79 -13.19 -13.24
C ASN A 12 1.33 -13.25 -11.80
N ASP A 13 1.41 -12.12 -11.09
CA ASP A 13 1.81 -12.09 -9.67
C ASP A 13 0.63 -12.28 -8.71
N ILE A 14 -0.61 -12.37 -9.22
CA ILE A 14 -1.82 -12.40 -8.38
C ILE A 14 -1.78 -13.51 -7.32
N ASP A 15 -1.22 -14.67 -7.65
CA ASP A 15 -1.15 -15.79 -6.71
C ASP A 15 -0.25 -15.47 -5.51
N ASP A 16 0.90 -14.82 -5.74
CA ASP A 16 1.79 -14.37 -4.66
C ASP A 16 1.17 -13.23 -3.86
N VAL A 17 0.52 -12.26 -4.53
CA VAL A 17 -0.16 -11.13 -3.89
C VAL A 17 -1.22 -11.63 -2.92
N ILE A 18 -2.12 -12.49 -3.38
CA ILE A 18 -3.22 -13.01 -2.56
C ILE A 18 -2.71 -13.93 -1.44
N ARG A 19 -1.64 -14.68 -1.69
CA ARG A 19 -0.98 -15.47 -0.65
C ARG A 19 -0.46 -14.56 0.47
N ILE A 20 0.28 -13.50 0.14
CA ILE A 20 0.84 -12.56 1.12
C ILE A 20 -0.29 -11.82 1.85
N GLU A 21 -1.28 -11.31 1.14
CA GLU A 21 -2.43 -10.58 1.71
C GLU A 21 -3.07 -11.40 2.85
N ARG A 22 -3.37 -12.67 2.59
CA ARG A 22 -4.00 -13.60 3.54
C ARG A 22 -3.07 -14.02 4.69
N LEU A 23 -1.76 -13.89 4.52
CA LEU A 23 -0.79 -14.17 5.58
C LEU A 23 -0.64 -12.98 6.54
N THR A 24 -0.93 -11.76 6.06
CA THR A 24 -0.58 -10.53 6.79
C THR A 24 -1.77 -9.77 7.32
N PHE A 25 -2.96 -9.96 6.74
CA PHE A 25 -4.19 -9.32 7.16
C PHE A 25 -5.18 -10.35 7.69
N SER A 26 -6.07 -9.94 8.59
CA SER A 26 -7.17 -10.79 9.05
C SER A 26 -8.16 -11.07 7.92
N GLU A 27 -9.05 -12.06 8.10
CA GLU A 27 -10.07 -12.41 7.10
C GLU A 27 -10.96 -11.22 6.70
N ASN A 28 -11.23 -10.29 7.64
CA ASN A 28 -12.07 -9.13 7.38
C ASN A 28 -11.32 -7.96 6.74
N GLU A 29 -9.98 -7.97 6.78
CA GLU A 29 -9.13 -6.89 6.26
C GLU A 29 -8.46 -7.25 4.94
N ALA A 30 -8.27 -8.54 4.67
CA ALA A 30 -7.68 -9.01 3.43
C ALA A 30 -8.58 -8.65 2.24
N LEU A 31 -8.00 -7.99 1.22
CA LEU A 31 -8.76 -7.66 0.01
C LEU A 31 -9.13 -8.90 -0.79
N SER A 32 -10.24 -8.80 -1.53
CA SER A 32 -10.67 -9.85 -2.46
C SER A 32 -9.74 -9.98 -3.65
N VAL A 33 -9.79 -11.15 -4.31
CA VAL A 33 -9.03 -11.42 -5.54
C VAL A 33 -9.43 -10.45 -6.65
N GLU A 34 -10.73 -10.16 -6.76
CA GLU A 34 -11.29 -9.23 -7.74
C GLU A 34 -10.75 -7.81 -7.53
N SER A 35 -10.74 -7.34 -6.28
CA SER A 35 -10.23 -6.03 -5.88
C SER A 35 -8.73 -5.87 -6.18
N MET A 36 -7.94 -6.91 -5.93
CA MET A 36 -6.51 -6.93 -6.25
C MET A 36 -6.25 -6.99 -7.76
N LEU A 37 -6.98 -7.80 -8.52
CA LEU A 37 -6.86 -7.87 -9.98
C LEU A 37 -7.23 -6.54 -10.63
N GLU A 38 -8.26 -5.86 -10.14
CA GLU A 38 -8.63 -4.53 -10.62
C GLU A 38 -7.46 -3.55 -10.45
N ARG A 39 -6.82 -3.53 -9.28
CA ARG A 39 -5.66 -2.67 -9.00
C ARG A 39 -4.46 -3.00 -9.89
N ILE A 40 -4.14 -4.28 -10.07
CA ILE A 40 -3.04 -4.71 -10.95
C ILE A 40 -3.24 -4.18 -12.38
N ASN A 41 -4.49 -4.13 -12.86
CA ASN A 41 -4.78 -3.68 -14.22
C ASN A 41 -4.89 -2.15 -14.35
N LEU A 42 -5.42 -1.46 -13.34
CA LEU A 42 -5.74 -0.03 -13.43
C LEU A 42 -4.67 0.91 -12.85
N ILE A 43 -3.93 0.45 -11.84
CA ILE A 43 -2.93 1.27 -11.12
C ILE A 43 -1.55 0.58 -10.98
N PRO A 44 -1.00 -0.08 -12.03
CA PRO A 44 0.31 -0.71 -11.93
C PRO A 44 1.44 0.29 -11.68
N ASP A 45 1.21 1.59 -11.89
CA ASP A 45 2.13 2.68 -11.59
C ASP A 45 2.30 2.95 -10.09
N THR A 46 1.32 2.60 -9.27
CA THR A 46 1.36 2.75 -7.80
C THR A 46 1.27 1.42 -7.07
N PHE A 47 1.44 0.31 -7.79
CA PHE A 47 1.52 -1.05 -7.24
C PHE A 47 2.92 -1.62 -7.47
N ILE A 48 3.75 -1.53 -6.44
CA ILE A 48 5.18 -1.89 -6.49
C ILE A 48 5.39 -3.18 -5.70
N ALA A 49 6.01 -4.17 -6.34
CA ALA A 49 6.38 -5.45 -5.76
C ALA A 49 7.85 -5.47 -5.34
N ALA A 50 8.14 -6.12 -4.22
CA ALA A 50 9.46 -6.57 -3.80
C ALA A 50 9.60 -8.06 -4.14
N ARG A 51 10.69 -8.42 -4.82
CA ARG A 51 10.93 -9.79 -5.30
C ARG A 51 12.23 -10.35 -4.80
N ASN A 52 12.23 -11.63 -4.44
CA ASN A 52 13.46 -12.35 -4.14
C ASN A 52 14.25 -12.67 -5.43
N SER A 53 15.41 -13.32 -5.28
CA SER A 53 16.28 -13.71 -6.40
C SER A 53 15.66 -14.72 -7.38
N GLU A 54 14.57 -15.38 -7.00
CA GLU A 54 13.83 -16.32 -7.84
C GLU A 54 12.70 -15.64 -8.63
N GLY A 55 12.46 -14.34 -8.38
CA GLY A 55 11.42 -13.55 -9.01
C GLY A 55 10.06 -13.61 -8.31
N THR A 56 9.94 -14.39 -7.23
CA THR A 56 8.73 -14.50 -6.40
C THR A 56 8.47 -13.20 -5.66
N VAL A 57 7.22 -12.75 -5.63
CA VAL A 57 6.85 -11.58 -4.81
C VAL A 57 6.88 -11.97 -3.34
N VAL A 58 7.56 -11.15 -2.54
CA VAL A 58 7.74 -11.33 -1.09
C VAL A 58 7.26 -10.13 -0.28
N GLY A 59 6.71 -9.12 -0.95
CA GLY A 59 6.08 -7.96 -0.34
C GLY A 59 5.64 -6.98 -1.41
N TYR A 60 4.74 -6.07 -1.08
CA TYR A 60 4.29 -5.03 -2.00
C TYR A 60 3.69 -3.84 -1.27
N VAL A 61 3.56 -2.74 -2.02
CA VAL A 61 2.74 -1.60 -1.67
C VAL A 61 1.74 -1.34 -2.80
N SER A 62 0.50 -1.02 -2.46
CA SER A 62 -0.56 -0.72 -3.42
C SER A 62 -1.54 0.31 -2.88
N GLY A 63 -2.00 1.20 -3.76
CA GLY A 63 -3.12 2.10 -3.49
C GLY A 63 -3.34 3.09 -4.63
N PRO A 64 -4.59 3.51 -4.87
CA PRO A 64 -4.93 4.47 -5.91
C PRO A 64 -4.52 5.88 -5.51
N VAL A 65 -4.68 6.80 -6.43
CA VAL A 65 -4.63 8.24 -6.16
C VAL A 65 -6.05 8.78 -6.17
N THR A 66 -6.41 9.52 -5.13
CA THR A 66 -7.73 10.16 -5.05
C THR A 66 -7.60 11.63 -4.68
N GLU A 67 -8.60 12.44 -5.01
CA GLU A 67 -8.63 13.86 -4.63
C GLU A 67 -8.84 14.06 -3.12
N GLY A 68 -9.56 13.12 -2.48
CA GLY A 68 -9.83 13.16 -1.05
C GLY A 68 -8.54 13.03 -0.24
N ARG A 69 -8.48 13.66 0.94
CA ARG A 69 -7.30 13.58 1.81
C ARG A 69 -7.14 12.21 2.46
N TYR A 70 -8.23 11.64 2.98
CA TYR A 70 -8.23 10.37 3.72
C TYR A 70 -8.67 9.19 2.85
N LEU A 71 -8.48 7.96 3.35
CA LEU A 71 -9.12 6.78 2.78
C LEU A 71 -10.56 6.69 3.26
N ASP A 72 -11.44 6.25 2.38
CA ASP A 72 -12.80 5.82 2.68
C ASP A 72 -12.94 4.32 2.41
N ASP A 73 -14.03 3.72 2.90
CA ASP A 73 -14.26 2.28 2.76
C ASP A 73 -14.44 1.87 1.26
N GLU A 74 -14.96 2.77 0.41
CA GLU A 74 -15.10 2.52 -1.03
C GLU A 74 -13.74 2.32 -1.72
N SER A 75 -12.71 3.01 -1.24
CA SER A 75 -11.34 2.86 -1.74
C SER A 75 -10.77 1.45 -1.56
N PHE A 76 -11.31 0.61 -0.65
CA PHE A 76 -10.89 -0.79 -0.47
C PHE A 76 -11.57 -1.74 -1.46
N GLU A 77 -12.75 -1.39 -1.97
CA GLU A 77 -13.51 -2.24 -2.88
C GLU A 77 -13.23 -1.93 -4.35
N ARG A 78 -13.08 -0.65 -4.69
CA ARG A 78 -12.98 -0.18 -6.07
C ARG A 78 -11.75 0.67 -6.30
N THR A 79 -11.31 0.71 -7.55
CA THR A 79 -10.17 1.51 -7.98
C THR A 79 -10.40 2.08 -9.37
N ASP A 80 -10.13 3.36 -9.53
CA ASP A 80 -10.04 4.02 -10.82
C ASP A 80 -8.58 4.18 -11.26
N ALA A 81 -8.37 4.42 -12.55
CA ALA A 81 -7.03 4.70 -13.07
C ALA A 81 -6.48 6.02 -12.48
N ASN A 82 -5.20 6.00 -12.12
CA ASN A 82 -4.56 7.18 -11.51
C ASN A 82 -4.51 8.37 -12.48
N PRO A 83 -4.80 9.60 -12.01
CA PRO A 83 -4.54 10.80 -12.79
C PRO A 83 -3.04 10.98 -13.01
N GLU A 84 -2.64 11.62 -14.11
CA GLU A 84 -1.23 11.82 -14.45
C GLU A 84 -0.45 12.59 -13.38
N GLN A 85 -1.09 13.57 -12.73
CA GLN A 85 -0.52 14.42 -11.67
C GLN A 85 -1.61 14.82 -10.65
N GLY A 86 -1.20 15.31 -9.48
CA GLY A 86 -2.13 15.81 -8.44
C GLY A 86 -2.81 14.71 -7.62
N GLY A 87 -3.68 15.10 -6.68
CA GLY A 87 -4.32 14.19 -5.74
C GLY A 87 -3.40 13.66 -4.63
N PHE A 88 -3.96 12.88 -3.71
CA PHE A 88 -3.26 12.15 -2.66
C PHE A 88 -3.02 10.72 -3.08
N GLN A 89 -1.76 10.27 -2.99
CA GLN A 89 -1.42 8.86 -3.10
C GLN A 89 -1.97 8.11 -1.89
N LYS A 90 -2.73 7.04 -2.10
CA LYS A 90 -3.19 6.17 -1.02
C LYS A 90 -2.25 5.00 -0.82
N ILE A 91 -2.18 4.50 0.41
CA ILE A 91 -1.68 3.16 0.68
C ILE A 91 -2.86 2.38 1.26
N ILE A 92 -3.35 1.41 0.48
CA ILE A 92 -4.35 0.44 0.93
C ILE A 92 -3.64 -0.76 1.55
N SER A 93 -2.59 -1.25 0.91
CA SER A 93 -1.79 -2.37 1.39
C SER A 93 -0.31 -1.99 1.38
N LEU A 94 0.37 -2.19 2.51
CA LEU A 94 1.83 -2.23 2.60
C LEU A 94 2.19 -3.47 3.40
N THR A 95 2.64 -4.52 2.72
CA THR A 95 2.81 -5.82 3.33
C THR A 95 4.07 -6.53 2.87
N VAL A 96 4.60 -7.40 3.73
CA VAL A 96 5.80 -8.20 3.50
C VAL A 96 5.54 -9.60 4.07
N ASP A 97 5.86 -10.60 3.27
CA ASP A 97 5.84 -12.00 3.65
C ASP A 97 6.55 -12.20 5.00
N PRO A 98 5.95 -12.90 5.98
CA PRO A 98 6.53 -13.09 7.31
C PRO A 98 7.99 -13.58 7.31
N ASP A 99 8.37 -14.44 6.36
CA ASP A 99 9.73 -14.98 6.25
C ASP A 99 10.75 -13.94 5.74
N TYR A 100 10.28 -12.80 5.25
CA TYR A 100 11.08 -11.70 4.70
C TYR A 100 10.96 -10.40 5.51
N GLN A 101 10.28 -10.43 6.66
CA GLN A 101 10.18 -9.29 7.57
C GLN A 101 11.51 -8.98 8.27
N GLY A 102 11.65 -7.76 8.79
CA GLY A 102 12.89 -7.30 9.45
C GLY A 102 14.06 -6.99 8.50
N LEU A 103 13.87 -7.16 7.19
CA LEU A 103 14.88 -6.88 6.17
C LEU A 103 14.80 -5.46 5.57
N GLY A 104 13.91 -4.61 6.10
CA GLY A 104 13.69 -3.24 5.60
C GLY A 104 12.90 -3.15 4.29
N ILE A 105 12.26 -4.23 3.85
CA ILE A 105 11.50 -4.29 2.58
C ILE A 105 10.34 -3.28 2.59
N ALA A 106 9.53 -3.25 3.64
CA ALA A 106 8.40 -2.32 3.77
C ALA A 106 8.85 -0.85 3.69
N THR A 107 9.98 -0.50 4.32
CA THR A 107 10.58 0.84 4.24
C THR A 107 10.99 1.17 2.81
N ASN A 108 11.64 0.24 2.09
CA ASN A 108 12.04 0.48 0.70
C ASN A 108 10.84 0.65 -0.23
N LEU A 109 9.78 -0.16 -0.05
CA LEU A 109 8.52 -0.01 -0.80
C LEU A 109 7.89 1.36 -0.55
N LEU A 110 7.83 1.80 0.70
CA LEU A 110 7.29 3.10 1.08
C LEU A 110 8.09 4.26 0.44
N LEU A 111 9.43 4.19 0.48
CA LEU A 111 10.31 5.20 -0.12
C LEU A 111 10.19 5.25 -1.65
N LEU A 112 10.01 4.09 -2.30
CA LEU A 112 9.80 4.04 -3.75
C LEU A 112 8.46 4.67 -4.13
N LEU A 113 7.40 4.40 -3.37
CA LEU A 113 6.10 5.02 -3.59
C LEU A 113 6.15 6.53 -3.33
N GLU A 114 6.83 6.97 -2.27
CA GLU A 114 7.06 8.41 -2.01
C GLU A 114 7.78 9.09 -3.17
N LYS A 115 8.84 8.47 -3.69
CA LYS A 115 9.57 8.99 -4.84
C LYS A 115 8.66 9.15 -6.07
N GLU A 116 7.83 8.13 -6.36
CA GLU A 116 6.87 8.19 -7.48
C GLU A 116 5.82 9.28 -7.25
N ALA A 117 5.25 9.35 -6.05
CA ALA A 117 4.26 10.34 -5.69
C ALA A 117 4.82 11.78 -5.82
N ARG A 118 6.05 12.03 -5.37
CA ARG A 118 6.72 13.33 -5.56
C ARG A 118 6.97 13.64 -7.04
N ALA A 119 7.42 12.65 -7.83
CA ALA A 119 7.64 12.82 -9.26
C ALA A 119 6.34 13.17 -10.03
N LYS A 120 5.21 12.63 -9.57
CA LYS A 120 3.86 12.90 -10.10
C LYS A 120 3.19 14.14 -9.48
N LYS A 121 3.91 14.93 -8.68
CA LYS A 121 3.38 16.13 -8.00
C LYS A 121 2.08 15.85 -7.24
N ARG A 122 2.03 14.72 -6.53
CA ARG A 122 0.95 14.46 -5.57
C ARG A 122 1.00 15.49 -4.45
N LEU A 123 -0.12 15.70 -3.78
CA LEU A 123 -0.21 16.59 -2.60
C LEU A 123 0.38 15.95 -1.34
N GLY A 124 0.44 14.61 -1.33
CA GLY A 124 0.97 13.83 -0.23
C GLY A 124 0.64 12.34 -0.38
N ILE A 125 0.98 11.58 0.66
CA ILE A 125 0.56 10.18 0.84
C ILE A 125 -0.36 10.10 2.05
N SER A 126 -1.46 9.37 1.94
CA SER A 126 -2.38 9.09 3.04
C SER A 126 -2.67 7.60 3.16
N LEU A 127 -2.76 7.13 4.40
CA LEU A 127 -3.10 5.75 4.73
C LEU A 127 -3.91 5.70 6.03
N THR A 128 -4.54 4.56 6.28
CA THR A 128 -5.07 4.19 7.59
C THR A 128 -4.24 3.05 8.18
N CYS A 129 -4.01 3.07 9.50
CA CYS A 129 -3.33 1.98 10.19
C CYS A 129 -3.87 1.76 11.61
N HIS A 130 -3.59 0.60 12.19
CA HIS A 130 -3.80 0.39 13.62
C HIS A 130 -2.87 1.26 14.47
N ASP A 131 -3.26 1.49 15.72
CA ASP A 131 -2.54 2.32 16.70
C ASP A 131 -1.05 1.91 16.87
N TYR A 132 -0.77 0.61 16.91
CA TYR A 132 0.60 0.09 17.10
C TYR A 132 1.52 0.36 15.91
N LEU A 133 0.99 0.74 14.74
CA LEU A 133 1.76 1.14 13.56
C LEU A 133 1.98 2.65 13.45
N VAL A 134 1.27 3.48 14.24
CA VAL A 134 1.44 4.94 14.22
C VAL A 134 2.93 5.34 14.40
N PRO A 135 3.68 4.82 15.40
CA PRO A 135 5.09 5.19 15.56
C PRO A 135 5.98 4.78 14.38
N TYR A 136 5.61 3.71 13.66
CA TYR A 136 6.33 3.30 12.45
C TYR A 136 6.17 4.35 11.35
N TYR A 137 4.95 4.81 11.10
CA TYR A 137 4.69 5.81 10.07
C TYR A 137 5.21 7.21 10.45
N GLU A 138 5.11 7.61 11.72
CA GLU A 138 5.70 8.86 12.21
C GLU A 138 7.21 8.93 11.98
N LYS A 139 7.93 7.83 12.23
CA LYS A 139 9.37 7.72 11.94
C LYS A 139 9.70 7.93 10.45
N HIS A 140 8.74 7.64 9.56
CA HIS A 140 8.89 7.83 8.12
C HIS A 140 8.33 9.19 7.65
N GLY A 141 7.94 10.10 8.54
CA GLY A 141 7.52 11.46 8.19
C GLY A 141 6.01 11.63 7.99
N PHE A 142 5.20 10.65 8.39
CA PHE A 142 3.75 10.82 8.48
C PHE A 142 3.36 11.54 9.78
N THR A 143 2.25 12.25 9.75
CA THR A 143 1.59 12.83 10.93
C THR A 143 0.34 12.02 11.23
N ASP A 144 0.12 11.66 12.50
CA ASP A 144 -1.16 11.14 12.97
C ASP A 144 -2.19 12.27 13.02
N GLU A 145 -3.22 12.16 12.18
CA GLU A 145 -4.33 13.12 12.10
C GLU A 145 -5.59 12.62 12.83
N GLY A 146 -5.45 11.59 13.67
CA GLY A 146 -6.47 11.07 14.56
C GLY A 146 -7.27 9.92 13.97
N LEU A 147 -8.40 9.60 14.62
CA LEU A 147 -9.26 8.48 14.24
C LEU A 147 -9.81 8.66 12.82
N SER A 148 -9.75 7.57 12.04
CA SER A 148 -10.39 7.47 10.74
C SER A 148 -11.89 7.26 10.88
N GLU A 149 -12.64 7.74 9.88
CA GLU A 149 -14.05 7.41 9.71
C GLU A 149 -14.25 6.04 9.05
N SER A 150 -13.17 5.44 8.52
CA SER A 150 -13.19 4.10 7.95
C SER A 150 -13.55 3.05 8.98
N THR A 151 -14.46 2.16 8.61
CA THR A 151 -14.87 1.00 9.42
C THR A 151 -14.47 -0.32 8.79
N PHE A 152 -13.59 -0.26 7.78
CA PHE A 152 -13.09 -1.43 7.06
C PHE A 152 -12.56 -2.48 8.04
N GLY A 153 -12.90 -3.75 7.78
CA GLY A 153 -12.56 -4.87 8.67
C GLY A 153 -13.30 -4.89 10.02
N GLY A 154 -14.10 -3.88 10.35
CA GLY A 154 -14.72 -3.71 11.67
C GLY A 154 -13.76 -3.21 12.75
N GLU A 155 -12.63 -2.64 12.34
CA GLU A 155 -11.52 -2.24 13.22
C GLU A 155 -11.47 -0.72 13.45
N THR A 156 -10.66 -0.30 14.41
CA THR A 156 -10.35 1.11 14.65
C THR A 156 -9.06 1.51 13.94
N TRP A 157 -9.15 2.55 13.13
CA TRP A 157 -8.07 3.03 12.28
C TRP A 157 -7.65 4.46 12.62
N TYR A 158 -6.39 4.78 12.39
CA TYR A 158 -5.82 6.11 12.52
C TYR A 158 -5.38 6.63 11.15
N ASN A 159 -5.73 7.87 10.84
CA ASN A 159 -5.32 8.54 9.61
C ASN A 159 -3.86 8.98 9.73
N MET A 160 -3.00 8.45 8.87
CA MET A 160 -1.61 8.89 8.75
C MET A 160 -1.42 9.65 7.44
N VAL A 161 -0.87 10.86 7.49
CA VAL A 161 -0.65 11.69 6.31
C VAL A 161 0.77 12.25 6.24
N MET A 162 1.40 12.11 5.08
CA MET A 162 2.64 12.80 4.71
C MET A 162 2.33 13.82 3.62
N GLU A 163 2.43 15.12 3.91
CA GLU A 163 2.28 16.18 2.91
C GLU A 163 3.61 16.51 2.22
N PHE A 164 3.54 16.99 0.97
CA PHE A 164 4.70 17.32 0.14
C PHE A 164 4.95 18.81 -0.03
#